data_AF-A0A180EKC8-F1
#
_entry.id   AF-A0A180EKC8-F1
#
_cell.length_a   1.000
_cell.length_b   1.000
_cell.length_c   1.000
_cell.angle_alpha   90.00
_cell.angle_beta   90.00
_cell.angle_gamma   90.00
#
_symmetry.space_group_name_H-M   'P 1'
#
loop_
_entity.id
_entity.type
_entity.pdbx_description
1 polymer ?
#
loop_
_entity_poly.entity_id
_entity_poly.type
_entity_poly.pdbx_seq_one_letter_code
_entity_poly.pdbx_strand_id
1 'polypeptide(L)'
;MKHSLLFFLFTLVCGGLSAQLTNNGATIVIEQGATLTVEGALTNSSGTINNAGTLEVERNFTNNASLIATGNQSVVAFIGSFNSNFNPNGAPIRRLEVRKTNAQVDLTGDVTVTEELSFTGGNNTRLDINNSDLFLGAATTVTGGASNRFISTTGTGFVEKALPASQFSLPLGSTTNKILTMNVNGLLYVPGANIRVRHREGPAPDLPADATDYLTYHNEIVASGIAAYSNAVRSNYGFSSVVGDITKVEGASYSSGQWSYDDADRQTSFFTGEVTGTITAGTAFFTGTNFYGQVDPQVYLQGSYINGANMMRTNLSDAGLIPLASPYSDAPATAPSIPTGAVDWVKVELRNAVFPATVESVRSGFLMSDGSIVAPDGSSFLSFKDAPKSAFVAIYHRNHLPIRTSAVFTTDNAPFVDLTNGANVYSNPSVTGNAPTKALSGGVAGMWSGDANGSGNVSYNGGGNDRTSILLRVGFATSNNTTSGYFNEDINLDGNTIYNGGGSDRTSVLLNVGFATPTKVIQSHID
;
A
#
# COMPACT_ATOMS: atom_id res chain seq x y z
N MET A 1 74.17 -23.35 48.07
CA MET A 1 73.83 -22.24 47.16
C MET A 1 73.14 -22.83 45.92
N LYS A 2 71.91 -22.35 45.64
CA LYS A 2 71.15 -22.39 44.37
C LYS A 2 70.76 -23.80 43.84
N HIS A 3 69.57 -24.30 44.17
CA HIS A 3 68.27 -24.06 43.51
C HIS A 3 68.25 -24.40 42.01
N SER A 4 67.59 -25.50 41.64
CA SER A 4 66.36 -25.43 40.81
C SER A 4 65.77 -26.83 40.62
N LEU A 5 64.64 -27.03 41.30
CA LEU A 5 63.68 -28.09 41.07
C LEU A 5 62.92 -27.73 39.79
N LEU A 6 63.14 -28.47 38.69
CA LEU A 6 62.38 -28.28 37.46
C LEU A 6 61.06 -29.08 37.59
N PHE A 7 60.05 -28.44 38.17
CA PHE A 7 58.68 -28.92 38.23
C PHE A 7 58.06 -28.72 36.83
N PHE A 8 57.96 -29.79 36.03
CA PHE A 8 57.23 -29.77 34.77
C PHE A 8 55.73 -29.73 35.09
N LEU A 9 55.18 -28.52 35.19
CA LEU A 9 53.74 -28.29 35.29
C LEU A 9 53.13 -28.65 33.93
N PHE A 10 52.53 -29.84 33.84
CA PHE A 10 51.59 -30.17 32.76
C PHE A 10 50.36 -29.27 32.96
N THR A 11 50.40 -28.04 32.43
CA THR A 11 49.17 -27.30 32.15
C THR A 11 48.47 -28.03 31.03
N LEU A 12 47.63 -29.01 31.42
CA LEU A 12 46.57 -29.51 30.58
C LEU A 12 45.72 -28.29 30.24
N VAL A 13 45.92 -27.73 29.04
CA VAL A 13 44.97 -26.81 28.44
C VAL A 13 43.73 -27.66 28.18
N CYS A 14 42.86 -27.75 29.19
CA CYS A 14 41.51 -28.27 29.05
C CYS A 14 40.72 -27.24 28.24
N GLY A 15 41.01 -27.17 26.94
CA GLY A 15 40.14 -26.49 25.99
C GLY A 15 38.82 -27.25 26.00
N GLY A 16 37.72 -26.56 26.34
CA GLY A 16 36.41 -27.16 26.61
C GLY A 16 35.88 -28.06 25.48
N LEU A 17 36.22 -29.35 25.56
CA LEU A 17 35.58 -30.42 24.81
C LEU A 17 34.31 -30.82 25.56
N SER A 18 33.16 -30.25 25.18
CA SER A 18 31.87 -30.78 25.63
C SER A 18 31.63 -32.14 24.97
N ALA A 19 31.17 -33.13 25.74
CA ALA A 19 30.93 -34.49 25.23
C ALA A 19 29.78 -34.49 24.19
N GLN A 20 30.03 -35.04 23.00
CA GLN A 20 29.01 -35.23 21.95
C GLN A 20 28.21 -36.51 22.23
N LEU A 21 26.89 -36.48 22.00
CA LEU A 21 26.04 -37.67 21.96
C LEU A 21 25.86 -38.11 20.50
N THR A 22 26.32 -39.32 20.18
CA THR A 22 26.09 -39.94 18.86
C THR A 22 25.25 -41.19 19.02
N ASN A 23 24.06 -41.21 18.44
CA ASN A 23 23.27 -42.42 18.29
C ASN A 23 23.54 -43.06 16.92
N ASN A 24 24.10 -44.26 16.91
CA ASN A 24 24.48 -44.99 15.69
C ASN A 24 23.84 -46.40 15.67
N GLY A 25 22.51 -46.45 15.78
CA GLY A 25 21.72 -47.63 15.44
C GLY A 25 20.72 -48.08 16.51
N ALA A 26 20.86 -47.65 17.76
CA ALA A 26 19.96 -48.04 18.84
C ALA A 26 18.77 -47.07 19.00
N THR A 27 17.83 -47.43 19.87
CA THR A 27 16.73 -46.54 20.27
C THR A 27 17.09 -45.81 21.55
N ILE A 28 17.02 -44.47 21.53
CA ILE A 28 16.99 -43.62 22.72
C ILE A 28 15.52 -43.33 23.02
N VAL A 29 15.09 -43.58 24.26
CA VAL A 29 13.75 -43.26 24.73
C VAL A 29 13.84 -42.20 25.82
N ILE A 30 13.09 -41.11 25.65
CA ILE A 30 12.94 -40.05 26.64
C ILE A 30 11.48 -40.08 27.07
N GLU A 31 11.19 -40.61 28.25
CA GLU A 31 9.80 -40.77 28.72
C GLU A 31 9.19 -39.45 29.19
N GLN A 32 7.86 -39.43 29.33
CA GLN A 32 7.14 -38.27 29.84
C GLN A 32 7.67 -37.83 31.21
N GLY A 33 7.96 -36.54 31.36
CA GLY A 33 8.56 -35.97 32.57
C GLY A 33 10.08 -36.15 32.70
N ALA A 34 10.73 -36.92 31.81
CA ALA A 34 12.18 -37.03 31.77
C ALA A 34 12.81 -35.89 30.96
N THR A 35 14.01 -35.49 31.35
CA THR A 35 14.86 -34.57 30.58
C THR A 35 16.17 -35.26 30.22
N LEU A 36 16.50 -35.30 28.92
CA LEU A 36 17.82 -35.66 28.43
C LEU A 36 18.54 -34.38 27.99
N THR A 37 19.59 -33.99 28.71
CA THR A 37 20.41 -32.82 28.39
C THR A 37 21.73 -33.25 27.74
N VAL A 38 22.06 -32.63 26.61
CA VAL A 38 23.28 -32.84 25.84
C VAL A 38 24.06 -31.52 25.76
N GLU A 39 25.12 -31.39 26.56
CA GLU A 39 25.99 -30.19 26.59
C GLU A 39 26.89 -30.06 25.34
N GLY A 40 27.05 -31.15 24.59
CA GLY A 40 27.72 -31.16 23.28
C GLY A 40 26.75 -31.14 22.11
N ALA A 41 27.21 -31.63 20.97
CA ALA A 41 26.35 -31.87 19.82
C ALA A 41 25.58 -33.20 19.98
N LEU A 42 24.42 -33.29 19.36
CA LEU A 42 23.64 -34.53 19.19
C LEU A 42 23.62 -34.91 17.71
N THR A 43 24.06 -36.12 17.40
CA THR A 43 23.95 -36.69 16.05
C THR A 43 23.25 -38.04 16.11
N ASN A 44 22.06 -38.13 15.51
CA ASN A 44 21.39 -39.41 15.29
C ASN A 44 21.71 -39.91 13.88
N SER A 45 22.72 -40.77 13.76
CA SER A 45 23.24 -41.22 12.47
C SER A 45 22.37 -42.28 11.81
N SER A 46 21.91 -43.27 12.59
CA SER A 46 21.19 -44.45 12.07
C SER A 46 20.18 -45.05 13.05
N GLY A 47 20.02 -44.46 14.25
CA GLY A 47 19.13 -44.98 15.28
C GLY A 47 17.77 -44.28 15.35
N THR A 48 17.03 -44.56 16.42
CA THR A 48 15.72 -43.95 16.70
C THR A 48 15.79 -43.11 17.97
N ILE A 49 15.23 -41.91 17.95
CA ILE A 49 14.97 -41.10 19.15
C ILE A 49 13.45 -41.04 19.34
N ASN A 50 12.94 -41.69 20.39
CA ASN A 50 11.55 -41.60 20.82
C ASN A 50 11.46 -40.59 21.96
N ASN A 51 10.99 -39.38 21.66
CA ASN A 51 10.91 -38.30 22.62
C ASN A 51 9.47 -38.09 23.11
N ALA A 52 9.21 -38.36 24.39
CA ALA A 52 7.99 -37.98 25.12
C ALA A 52 8.20 -37.00 26.25
N GLY A 53 9.45 -36.72 26.61
CA GLY A 53 9.85 -35.73 27.60
C GLY A 53 10.54 -34.53 26.95
N THR A 54 11.63 -34.09 27.54
CA THR A 54 12.42 -32.94 27.08
C THR A 54 13.79 -33.39 26.59
N LEU A 55 14.11 -33.06 25.33
CA LEU A 55 15.45 -33.20 24.78
C LEU A 55 16.11 -31.82 24.71
N GLU A 56 17.12 -31.58 25.54
CA GLU A 56 17.87 -30.32 25.57
C GLU A 56 19.23 -30.51 24.89
N VAL A 57 19.56 -29.61 23.95
CA VAL A 57 20.83 -29.65 23.22
C VAL A 57 21.50 -28.28 23.26
N GLU A 58 22.75 -28.23 23.73
CA GLU A 58 23.51 -26.98 23.84
C GLU A 58 24.21 -26.62 22.52
N ARG A 59 24.64 -27.61 21.71
CA ARG A 59 25.26 -27.37 20.40
C ARG A 59 24.37 -27.87 19.26
N ASN A 60 24.96 -28.44 18.21
CA ASN A 60 24.23 -28.84 17.01
C ASN A 60 23.35 -30.06 17.29
N PHE A 61 22.16 -30.11 16.68
CA PHE A 61 21.34 -31.32 16.59
C PHE A 61 21.12 -31.69 15.12
N THR A 62 21.74 -32.78 14.69
CA THR A 62 21.56 -33.36 13.36
C THR A 62 20.90 -34.73 13.48
N ASN A 63 19.68 -34.86 12.96
CA ASN A 63 18.99 -36.13 12.83
C ASN A 63 19.11 -36.63 11.39
N ASN A 64 19.80 -37.75 11.16
CA ASN A 64 19.88 -38.42 9.86
C ASN A 64 19.02 -39.70 9.79
N ALA A 65 18.28 -40.00 10.86
CA ALA A 65 17.48 -41.21 11.01
C ALA A 65 16.10 -40.90 11.62
N SER A 66 15.54 -41.77 12.47
CA SER A 66 14.19 -41.59 13.01
C SER A 66 14.20 -40.72 14.27
N LEU A 67 13.43 -39.63 14.24
CA LEU A 67 13.04 -38.84 15.42
C LEU A 67 11.52 -38.89 15.51
N ILE A 68 10.99 -39.35 16.64
CA ILE A 68 9.56 -39.55 16.87
C ILE A 68 9.16 -38.75 18.10
N ALA A 69 8.29 -37.76 17.91
CA ALA A 69 7.64 -37.04 19.01
C ALA A 69 6.44 -37.85 19.51
N THR A 70 6.59 -38.52 20.63
CA THR A 70 5.55 -39.32 21.30
C THR A 70 4.98 -38.57 22.51
N GLY A 71 3.71 -38.78 22.88
CA GLY A 71 3.14 -38.20 24.10
C GLY A 71 2.97 -36.67 24.08
N ASN A 72 2.26 -36.13 25.08
CA ASN A 72 1.86 -34.73 25.09
C ASN A 72 2.93 -33.74 25.59
N GLN A 73 4.06 -34.24 26.12
CA GLN A 73 5.13 -33.42 26.68
C GLN A 73 6.42 -33.36 25.83
N SER A 74 6.47 -33.95 24.63
CA SER A 74 7.66 -33.90 23.76
C SER A 74 8.14 -32.47 23.48
N VAL A 75 9.33 -32.12 23.96
CA VAL A 75 10.05 -30.85 23.69
C VAL A 75 11.42 -31.15 23.08
N VAL A 76 11.80 -30.37 22.06
CA VAL A 76 13.21 -30.20 21.66
C VAL A 76 13.61 -28.77 22.03
N ALA A 77 14.56 -28.62 22.95
CA ALA A 77 15.00 -27.33 23.46
C ALA A 77 16.47 -27.09 23.11
N PHE A 78 16.75 -25.90 22.58
CA PHE A 78 18.11 -25.45 22.30
C PHE A 78 18.56 -24.50 23.39
N ILE A 79 19.56 -24.92 24.20
CA ILE A 79 19.96 -24.25 25.43
C ILE A 79 21.36 -23.61 25.34
N GLY A 80 21.71 -22.78 26.31
CA GLY A 80 23.08 -22.26 26.49
C GLY A 80 23.43 -21.07 25.59
N SER A 81 24.73 -20.79 25.47
CA SER A 81 25.25 -19.58 24.80
C SER A 81 26.06 -19.86 23.53
N PHE A 82 25.98 -21.08 23.00
CA PHE A 82 26.59 -21.45 21.73
C PHE A 82 25.55 -21.45 20.62
N ASN A 83 25.96 -21.10 19.40
CA ASN A 83 25.11 -21.30 18.23
C ASN A 83 24.87 -22.79 17.98
N SER A 84 23.70 -23.12 17.44
CA SER A 84 23.29 -24.50 17.14
C SER A 84 22.80 -24.61 15.71
N ASN A 85 23.31 -25.58 14.96
CA ASN A 85 22.66 -26.03 13.74
C ASN A 85 21.55 -27.04 14.08
N PHE A 86 20.41 -26.94 13.43
CA PHE A 86 19.29 -27.87 13.59
C PHE A 86 18.78 -28.41 12.26
N ASN A 87 18.71 -29.74 12.16
CA ASN A 87 18.03 -30.44 11.07
C ASN A 87 17.32 -31.68 11.62
N PRO A 88 15.98 -31.71 11.68
CA PRO A 88 15.22 -32.88 12.11
C PRO A 88 15.01 -33.90 10.99
N ASN A 89 15.44 -33.60 9.75
CA ASN A 89 15.28 -34.44 8.56
C ASN A 89 13.82 -34.85 8.32
N GLY A 90 12.94 -33.85 8.30
CA GLY A 90 11.50 -34.00 8.06
C GLY A 90 10.69 -34.51 9.26
N ALA A 91 11.32 -34.88 10.37
CA ALA A 91 10.59 -35.29 11.56
C ALA A 91 9.84 -34.11 12.20
N PRO A 92 8.53 -34.21 12.46
CA PRO A 92 7.77 -33.14 13.10
C PRO A 92 8.17 -32.99 14.57
N ILE A 93 8.30 -31.74 15.01
CA ILE A 93 8.59 -31.36 16.38
C ILE A 93 7.29 -30.89 17.03
N ARG A 94 6.87 -31.50 18.14
CA ARG A 94 5.65 -31.03 18.83
C ARG A 94 5.87 -29.64 19.42
N ARG A 95 6.91 -29.49 20.25
CA ARG A 95 7.31 -28.21 20.85
C ARG A 95 8.79 -27.94 20.62
N LEU A 96 9.09 -26.81 19.99
CA LEU A 96 10.45 -26.31 19.78
C LEU A 96 10.69 -25.13 20.71
N GLU A 97 11.64 -25.25 21.62
CA GLU A 97 11.98 -24.20 22.58
C GLU A 97 13.36 -23.62 22.25
N VAL A 98 13.43 -22.33 21.94
CA VAL A 98 14.67 -21.59 21.72
C VAL A 98 15.06 -20.90 23.03
N ARG A 99 15.85 -21.61 23.85
CA ARG A 99 16.32 -21.17 25.16
C ARG A 99 17.81 -20.81 25.16
N LYS A 100 18.22 -20.03 24.16
CA LYS A 100 19.60 -19.53 24.03
C LYS A 100 19.85 -18.27 24.85
N THR A 101 21.10 -17.82 24.89
CA THR A 101 21.49 -16.51 25.42
C THR A 101 22.65 -15.98 24.59
N ASN A 102 22.46 -14.82 23.94
CA ASN A 102 23.41 -14.25 22.99
C ASN A 102 23.87 -15.23 21.90
N ALA A 103 22.94 -16.08 21.43
CA ALA A 103 23.22 -17.14 20.47
C ALA A 103 21.97 -17.46 19.65
N GLN A 104 22.17 -18.16 18.53
CA GLN A 104 21.11 -18.50 17.58
C GLN A 104 20.97 -20.01 17.37
N VAL A 105 19.80 -20.40 16.84
CA VAL A 105 19.59 -21.71 16.24
C VAL A 105 19.45 -21.51 14.74
N ASP A 106 20.35 -22.09 13.96
CA ASP A 106 20.38 -22.06 12.51
C ASP A 106 19.69 -23.31 11.94
N LEU A 107 18.60 -23.13 11.20
CA LEU A 107 17.99 -24.22 10.46
C LEU A 107 18.86 -24.55 9.25
N THR A 108 19.22 -25.83 9.13
CA THR A 108 19.97 -26.39 7.99
C THR A 108 19.14 -27.36 7.15
N GLY A 109 17.84 -27.42 7.44
CA GLY A 109 16.80 -28.12 6.70
C GLY A 109 15.43 -27.71 7.23
N ASP A 110 14.39 -28.06 6.48
CA ASP A 110 13.02 -27.71 6.83
C ASP A 110 12.59 -28.28 8.18
N VAL A 111 11.83 -27.48 8.94
CA VAL A 111 11.33 -27.85 10.27
C VAL A 111 9.83 -27.70 10.33
N THR A 112 9.13 -28.73 10.80
CA THR A 112 7.71 -28.65 11.14
C THR A 112 7.52 -28.60 12.64
N VAL A 113 6.82 -27.58 13.14
CA VAL A 113 6.37 -27.46 14.53
C VAL A 113 4.86 -27.61 14.60
N THR A 114 4.35 -28.53 15.42
CA THR A 114 2.91 -28.85 15.43
C THR A 114 2.13 -28.24 16.58
N GLU A 115 2.76 -27.81 17.68
CA GLU A 115 2.05 -27.25 18.84
C GLU A 115 2.60 -25.91 19.34
N GLU A 116 3.90 -25.80 19.62
CA GLU A 116 4.45 -24.57 20.16
C GLU A 116 5.88 -24.32 19.66
N LEU A 117 6.12 -23.10 19.18
CA LEU A 117 7.45 -22.52 19.08
C LEU A 117 7.59 -21.44 20.16
N SER A 118 8.51 -21.61 21.09
CA SER A 118 8.67 -20.67 22.20
C SER A 118 10.09 -20.11 22.29
N PHE A 119 10.17 -18.83 22.65
CA PHE A 119 11.41 -18.14 22.96
C PHE A 119 11.48 -17.86 24.46
N THR A 120 12.12 -18.77 25.20
CA THR A 120 12.26 -18.70 26.67
C THR A 120 13.66 -18.29 27.11
N GLY A 121 14.59 -18.12 26.15
CA GLY A 121 15.98 -17.74 26.38
C GLY A 121 16.18 -16.31 26.90
N GLY A 122 17.45 -16.03 27.23
CA GLY A 122 17.94 -14.71 27.59
C GLY A 122 18.03 -13.76 26.40
N ASN A 123 18.70 -12.63 26.60
CA ASN A 123 18.80 -11.58 25.58
C ASN A 123 19.50 -12.08 24.30
N ASN A 124 19.09 -11.51 23.15
CA ASN A 124 19.65 -11.79 21.82
C ASN A 124 19.60 -13.28 21.44
N THR A 125 18.38 -13.82 21.43
CA THR A 125 18.10 -15.21 21.05
C THR A 125 17.31 -15.21 19.76
N ARG A 126 17.73 -15.96 18.74
CA ARG A 126 16.98 -16.03 17.49
C ARG A 126 16.98 -17.41 16.85
N LEU A 127 15.93 -17.67 16.07
CA LEU A 127 15.81 -18.82 15.18
C LEU A 127 16.06 -18.34 13.76
N ASP A 128 17.23 -18.63 13.20
CA ASP A 128 17.62 -18.25 11.85
C ASP A 128 17.16 -19.35 10.87
N ILE A 129 16.11 -19.09 10.09
CA ILE A 129 15.57 -20.10 9.16
C ILE A 129 16.44 -20.27 7.90
N ASN A 130 17.29 -19.28 7.61
CA ASN A 130 18.19 -19.27 6.47
C ASN A 130 17.45 -19.57 5.15
N ASN A 131 17.82 -20.65 4.47
CA ASN A 131 17.19 -21.08 3.21
C ASN A 131 16.12 -22.16 3.42
N SER A 132 15.84 -22.52 4.67
CA SER A 132 14.88 -23.56 5.04
C SER A 132 13.52 -22.95 5.36
N ASP A 133 12.47 -23.73 5.17
CA ASP A 133 11.12 -23.34 5.59
C ASP A 133 10.83 -23.82 7.01
N LEU A 134 10.10 -22.99 7.76
CA LEU A 134 9.56 -23.31 9.07
C LEU A 134 8.04 -23.46 8.97
N PHE A 135 7.55 -24.68 9.06
CA PHE A 135 6.13 -25.01 8.97
C PHE A 135 5.48 -25.03 10.35
N LEU A 136 4.49 -24.18 10.57
CA LEU A 136 3.68 -24.11 11.79
C LEU A 136 2.29 -24.69 11.50
N GLY A 137 1.91 -25.73 12.25
CA GLY A 137 0.58 -26.35 12.15
C GLY A 137 -0.57 -25.38 12.47
N ALA A 138 -1.80 -25.77 12.14
CA ALA A 138 -2.99 -24.89 12.27
C ALA A 138 -3.25 -24.42 13.72
N ALA A 139 -2.98 -25.30 14.70
CA ALA A 139 -3.09 -24.98 16.13
C ALA A 139 -1.78 -24.49 16.77
N THR A 140 -0.69 -24.39 16.00
CA THR A 140 0.62 -24.04 16.55
C THR A 140 0.65 -22.59 17.03
N THR A 141 1.13 -22.39 18.25
CA THR A 141 1.34 -21.07 18.85
C THR A 141 2.81 -20.67 18.76
N VAL A 142 3.05 -19.35 18.70
CA VAL A 142 4.39 -18.78 18.82
C VAL A 142 4.41 -17.85 20.03
N THR A 143 5.27 -18.12 21.00
CA THR A 143 5.29 -17.45 22.30
C THR A 143 6.67 -16.90 22.65
N GLY A 144 6.73 -15.92 23.56
CA GLY A 144 8.00 -15.39 24.08
C GLY A 144 8.74 -14.41 23.15
N GLY A 145 8.18 -14.08 21.97
CA GLY A 145 8.74 -13.06 21.09
C GLY A 145 8.95 -11.71 21.80
N ALA A 146 10.10 -11.07 21.56
CA ALA A 146 10.49 -9.78 22.15
C ALA A 146 11.44 -9.04 21.20
N SER A 147 11.82 -7.80 21.50
CA SER A 147 12.71 -6.99 20.62
C SER A 147 14.00 -7.72 20.19
N ASN A 148 14.51 -8.60 21.04
CA ASN A 148 15.71 -9.41 20.85
C ASN A 148 15.44 -10.93 20.84
N ARG A 149 14.17 -11.34 20.67
CA ARG A 149 13.73 -12.73 20.53
C ARG A 149 12.77 -12.89 19.36
N PHE A 150 13.26 -13.45 18.27
CA PHE A 150 12.53 -13.49 16.99
C PHE A 150 13.01 -14.61 16.07
N ILE A 151 12.23 -14.86 15.03
CA ILE A 151 12.56 -15.70 13.88
C ILE A 151 13.20 -14.79 12.83
N SER A 152 14.41 -15.11 12.40
CA SER A 152 15.11 -14.37 11.36
C SER A 152 14.88 -15.02 10.00
N THR A 153 14.46 -14.22 9.03
CA THR A 153 14.13 -14.67 7.66
C THR A 153 15.06 -14.04 6.61
N THR A 154 16.34 -13.84 6.96
CA THR A 154 17.32 -13.16 6.09
C THR A 154 17.67 -13.95 4.82
N GLY A 155 17.54 -15.28 4.83
CA GLY A 155 17.76 -16.15 3.65
C GLY A 155 16.54 -16.28 2.73
N THR A 156 16.42 -17.38 1.99
CA THR A 156 15.32 -17.56 1.01
C THR A 156 14.06 -18.19 1.60
N GLY A 157 14.13 -18.78 2.79
CA GLY A 157 13.05 -19.53 3.41
C GLY A 157 11.87 -18.67 3.89
N PHE A 158 10.76 -19.34 4.18
CA PHE A 158 9.53 -18.77 4.71
C PHE A 158 9.15 -19.38 6.06
N VAL A 159 8.48 -18.57 6.89
CA VAL A 159 7.66 -19.08 7.99
C VAL A 159 6.27 -19.32 7.43
N GLU A 160 5.84 -20.58 7.41
CA GLU A 160 4.52 -20.99 6.94
C GLU A 160 3.59 -21.26 8.12
N LYS A 161 2.36 -20.75 8.05
CA LYS A 161 1.28 -21.04 8.98
C LYS A 161 0.15 -21.75 8.24
N ALA A 162 -0.10 -22.99 8.63
CA ALA A 162 -1.26 -23.74 8.13
C ALA A 162 -2.58 -23.11 8.64
N LEU A 163 -3.61 -23.19 7.80
CA LEU A 163 -4.96 -22.66 8.02
C LEU A 163 -5.99 -23.80 8.17
N PRO A 164 -7.18 -23.54 8.75
CA PRO A 164 -7.70 -22.24 9.21
C PRO A 164 -7.13 -21.81 10.57
N ALA A 165 -6.61 -20.59 10.63
CA ALA A 165 -6.29 -19.89 11.87
C ALA A 165 -7.01 -18.53 11.84
N SER A 166 -7.67 -18.14 12.93
CA SER A 166 -8.39 -16.86 12.99
C SER A 166 -7.43 -15.68 13.14
N GLN A 167 -6.51 -15.75 14.09
CA GLN A 167 -5.49 -14.74 14.33
C GLN A 167 -4.19 -15.40 14.80
N PHE A 168 -3.06 -14.89 14.33
CA PHE A 168 -1.75 -15.29 14.82
C PHE A 168 -0.73 -14.15 14.69
N SER A 169 0.34 -14.24 15.48
CA SER A 169 1.44 -13.27 15.46
C SER A 169 2.76 -14.01 15.28
N LEU A 170 3.64 -13.45 14.45
CA LEU A 170 4.98 -13.96 14.20
C LEU A 170 6.00 -12.90 14.62
N PRO A 171 6.90 -13.19 15.56
CA PRO A 171 8.02 -12.29 15.86
C PRO A 171 9.09 -12.49 14.77
N LEU A 172 9.06 -11.68 13.71
CA LEU A 172 10.00 -11.78 12.58
C LEU A 172 11.09 -10.71 12.67
N GLY A 173 12.20 -10.82 11.95
CA GLY A 173 13.18 -9.73 11.88
C GLY A 173 14.52 -10.10 11.27
N SER A 174 15.49 -9.20 11.40
CA SER A 174 16.88 -9.41 10.96
C SER A 174 17.89 -9.07 12.07
N THR A 175 17.70 -7.90 12.70
CA THR A 175 18.51 -7.37 13.81
C THR A 175 17.65 -7.09 15.04
N THR A 176 16.41 -6.67 14.81
CA THR A 176 15.39 -6.38 15.82
C THR A 176 14.06 -6.98 15.37
N ASN A 177 13.28 -7.43 16.34
CA ASN A 177 11.95 -7.97 16.08
C ASN A 177 11.01 -6.93 15.43
N LYS A 178 10.19 -7.42 14.51
CA LYS A 178 9.02 -6.84 13.87
C LYS A 178 7.92 -7.89 14.03
N ILE A 179 7.09 -7.71 15.05
CA ILE A 179 5.92 -8.54 15.29
C ILE A 179 4.91 -8.23 14.19
N LEU A 180 4.67 -9.23 13.35
CA LEU A 180 3.63 -9.21 12.35
C LEU A 180 2.42 -9.98 12.88
N THR A 181 1.30 -9.30 13.05
CA THR A 181 0.02 -9.89 13.44
C THR A 181 -0.90 -9.96 12.24
N MET A 182 -1.52 -11.10 12.02
CA MET A 182 -2.43 -11.36 10.90
C MET A 182 -3.77 -11.87 11.42
N ASN A 183 -4.85 -11.38 10.84
CA ASN A 183 -6.22 -11.84 11.05
C ASN A 183 -6.80 -12.28 9.70
N VAL A 184 -6.75 -13.59 9.47
CA VAL A 184 -7.02 -14.20 8.16
C VAL A 184 -8.50 -14.56 8.07
N ASN A 185 -9.15 -14.03 7.04
CA ASN A 185 -10.54 -14.28 6.71
C ASN A 185 -10.64 -14.85 5.29
N GLY A 186 -11.58 -15.78 5.11
CA GLY A 186 -11.83 -16.45 3.85
C GLY A 186 -13.14 -17.22 3.91
N LEU A 187 -13.78 -17.40 2.75
CA LEU A 187 -15.05 -18.12 2.65
C LEU A 187 -14.86 -19.65 2.68
N LEU A 188 -13.72 -20.14 2.18
CA LEU A 188 -13.38 -21.56 2.13
C LEU A 188 -11.86 -21.75 2.18
N TYR A 189 -11.42 -22.81 2.86
CA TYR A 189 -10.02 -23.25 2.91
C TYR A 189 -9.92 -24.66 2.32
N VAL A 190 -9.11 -24.83 1.26
CA VAL A 190 -8.84 -26.16 0.68
C VAL A 190 -7.80 -26.91 1.53
N PRO A 191 -7.71 -28.24 1.45
CA PRO A 191 -6.63 -28.98 2.12
C PRO A 191 -5.26 -28.42 1.74
N GLY A 192 -4.45 -28.07 2.74
CA GLY A 192 -3.13 -27.46 2.55
C GLY A 192 -3.13 -25.93 2.46
N ALA A 193 -4.26 -25.25 2.69
CA ALA A 193 -4.30 -23.79 2.77
C ALA A 193 -3.32 -23.24 3.82
N ASN A 194 -2.61 -22.18 3.46
CA ASN A 194 -1.54 -21.62 4.29
C ASN A 194 -1.29 -20.13 4.00
N ILE A 195 -0.62 -19.48 4.95
CA ILE A 195 0.05 -18.21 4.78
C ILE A 195 1.55 -18.42 4.98
N ARG A 196 2.36 -18.01 4.01
CA ARG A 196 3.83 -17.97 4.13
C ARG A 196 4.26 -16.53 4.28
N VAL A 197 5.17 -16.26 5.22
CA VAL A 197 5.71 -14.92 5.48
C VAL A 197 7.23 -14.94 5.53
N ARG A 198 7.85 -13.91 4.94
CA ARG A 198 9.23 -13.55 5.25
C ARG A 198 9.38 -12.04 5.38
N HIS A 199 10.16 -11.64 6.38
CA HIS A 199 10.61 -10.27 6.57
C HIS A 199 11.85 -9.98 5.70
N ARG A 200 11.89 -8.80 5.10
CA ARG A 200 12.97 -8.33 4.22
C ARG A 200 13.42 -6.94 4.65
N GLU A 201 14.74 -6.77 4.77
CA GLU A 201 15.33 -5.44 4.86
C GLU A 201 15.35 -4.77 3.49
N GLY A 202 15.15 -3.45 3.48
CA GLY A 202 14.97 -2.65 2.29
C GLY A 202 13.52 -2.21 2.09
N PRO A 203 13.30 -1.05 1.44
CA PRO A 203 11.95 -0.59 1.10
C PRO A 203 11.22 -1.65 0.26
N ALA A 204 9.89 -1.61 0.29
CA ALA A 204 9.07 -2.48 -0.55
C ALA A 204 9.40 -2.29 -2.05
N PRO A 205 9.23 -3.33 -2.88
CA PRO A 205 9.32 -3.20 -4.33
C PRO A 205 8.36 -2.12 -4.84
N ASP A 206 8.77 -1.41 -5.90
CA ASP A 206 7.96 -0.38 -6.57
C ASP A 206 7.42 0.71 -5.64
N LEU A 207 8.20 1.07 -4.61
CA LEU A 207 7.96 2.26 -3.79
C LEU A 207 7.74 3.48 -4.72
N PRO A 208 6.65 4.26 -4.55
CA PRO A 208 6.39 5.42 -5.40
C PRO A 208 7.59 6.38 -5.44
N ALA A 209 7.92 6.88 -6.62
CA ALA A 209 9.15 7.66 -6.83
C ALA A 209 9.20 8.97 -6.02
N ASP A 210 8.04 9.51 -5.67
CA ASP A 210 7.89 10.72 -4.84
C ASP A 210 7.68 10.41 -3.35
N ALA A 211 7.76 9.14 -2.92
CA ALA A 211 7.64 8.76 -1.52
C ALA A 211 8.83 9.31 -0.72
N THR A 212 8.54 10.04 0.35
CA THR A 212 9.56 10.62 1.23
C THR A 212 9.56 9.97 2.61
N ASP A 213 8.46 9.34 2.98
CA ASP A 213 8.20 8.83 4.31
C ASP A 213 7.83 7.35 4.20
N TYR A 214 8.69 6.45 4.69
CA TYR A 214 8.50 5.01 4.53
C TYR A 214 9.34 4.17 5.49
N LEU A 215 8.98 2.90 5.62
CA LEU A 215 9.73 1.91 6.38
C LEU A 215 10.87 1.30 5.55
N THR A 216 12.03 1.12 6.16
CA THR A 216 13.22 0.50 5.54
C THR A 216 13.14 -1.03 5.47
N TYR A 217 11.94 -1.59 5.56
CA TYR A 217 11.70 -3.03 5.52
C TYR A 217 10.30 -3.30 4.94
N HIS A 218 10.06 -4.54 4.54
CA HIS A 218 8.73 -5.01 4.17
C HIS A 218 8.55 -6.49 4.51
N ASN A 219 7.30 -6.94 4.58
CA ASN A 219 6.94 -8.33 4.75
C ASN A 219 6.38 -8.86 3.44
N GLU A 220 7.01 -9.90 2.89
CA GLU A 220 6.44 -10.65 1.78
C GLU A 220 5.51 -11.72 2.33
N ILE A 221 4.25 -11.67 1.91
CA ILE A 221 3.17 -12.52 2.38
C ILE A 221 2.58 -13.25 1.18
N VAL A 222 2.54 -14.57 1.25
CA VAL A 222 2.01 -15.45 0.21
C VAL A 222 0.87 -16.26 0.80
N ALA A 223 -0.33 -16.05 0.29
CA ALA A 223 -1.54 -16.76 0.67
C ALA A 223 -1.90 -17.80 -0.39
N SER A 224 -2.21 -19.03 0.05
CA SER A 224 -2.56 -20.12 -0.85
C SER A 224 -3.75 -20.91 -0.33
N GLY A 225 -4.64 -21.33 -1.24
CA GLY A 225 -5.74 -22.22 -0.93
C GLY A 225 -6.93 -21.59 -0.17
N ILE A 226 -7.10 -20.27 -0.27
CA ILE A 226 -8.15 -19.51 0.43
C ILE A 226 -9.08 -18.84 -0.59
N ALA A 227 -10.38 -19.14 -0.54
CA ALA A 227 -11.37 -18.47 -1.38
C ALA A 227 -11.81 -17.14 -0.76
N ALA A 228 -11.90 -16.08 -1.57
CA ALA A 228 -12.22 -14.71 -1.15
C ALA A 228 -11.35 -14.27 0.05
N TYR A 229 -10.04 -14.36 -0.16
CA TYR A 229 -9.04 -14.02 0.84
C TYR A 229 -9.08 -12.55 1.23
N SER A 230 -9.11 -12.29 2.53
CA SER A 230 -8.80 -10.99 3.12
C SER A 230 -8.01 -11.22 4.40
N ASN A 231 -6.97 -10.43 4.61
CA ASN A 231 -6.12 -10.52 5.78
C ASN A 231 -5.83 -9.12 6.30
N ALA A 232 -6.33 -8.81 7.48
CA ALA A 232 -5.95 -7.60 8.19
C ALA A 232 -4.59 -7.84 8.84
N VAL A 233 -3.62 -6.99 8.49
CA VAL A 233 -2.23 -7.11 8.89
C VAL A 233 -1.84 -5.92 9.76
N ARG A 234 -1.07 -6.20 10.80
CA ARG A 234 -0.44 -5.17 11.65
C ARG A 234 1.03 -5.49 11.84
N SER A 235 1.90 -4.51 11.62
CA SER A 235 3.35 -4.65 11.81
C SER A 235 3.87 -3.56 12.72
N ASN A 236 4.52 -3.93 13.82
CA ASN A 236 5.20 -2.97 14.66
C ASN A 236 6.56 -2.57 14.05
N TYR A 237 7.04 -1.38 14.38
CA TYR A 237 8.35 -0.89 13.95
C TYR A 237 9.01 -0.02 15.01
N GLY A 238 10.34 -0.04 15.01
CA GLY A 238 11.14 0.94 15.75
C GLY A 238 11.37 2.17 14.88
N PHE A 239 11.54 3.33 15.50
CA PHE A 239 11.70 4.60 14.77
C PHE A 239 12.98 4.66 13.93
N SER A 240 13.99 3.84 14.24
CA SER A 240 15.18 3.67 13.40
C SER A 240 14.89 3.06 12.03
N SER A 241 13.71 2.45 11.84
CA SER A 241 13.28 1.88 10.57
C SER A 241 12.51 2.88 9.70
N VAL A 242 12.38 4.14 10.12
CA VAL A 242 11.65 5.18 9.38
C VAL A 242 12.63 6.04 8.59
N VAL A 243 12.35 6.22 7.32
CA VAL A 243 12.84 7.34 6.52
C VAL A 243 11.76 8.42 6.56
N GLY A 244 12.14 9.67 6.81
CA GLY A 244 11.22 10.81 6.80
C GLY A 244 10.47 11.06 8.11
N ASP A 245 9.28 11.65 8.00
CA ASP A 245 8.34 11.96 9.06
C ASP A 245 7.49 10.74 9.40
N ILE A 246 7.68 10.22 10.61
CA ILE A 246 6.91 9.10 11.13
C ILE A 246 5.39 9.36 11.10
N THR A 247 4.94 10.61 11.19
CA THR A 247 3.51 10.93 11.20
C THR A 247 2.83 10.72 9.85
N LYS A 248 3.61 10.47 8.79
CA LYS A 248 3.15 10.23 7.43
C LYS A 248 3.28 8.76 6.99
N VAL A 249 3.79 7.88 7.84
CA VAL A 249 4.02 6.46 7.51
C VAL A 249 2.79 5.62 7.85
N GLU A 250 1.94 5.42 6.85
CA GLU A 250 0.69 4.64 6.92
C GLU A 250 0.92 3.23 6.37
N GLY A 251 0.17 2.23 6.84
CA GLY A 251 0.29 0.88 6.30
C GLY A 251 -0.14 0.79 4.85
N ALA A 252 0.51 -0.07 4.07
CA ALA A 252 0.21 -0.25 2.66
C ALA A 252 0.59 -1.65 2.20
N SER A 253 -0.14 -2.16 1.20
CA SER A 253 0.19 -3.41 0.53
C SER A 253 0.41 -3.19 -0.96
N TYR A 254 1.47 -3.79 -1.49
CA TYR A 254 1.75 -3.80 -2.92
C TYR A 254 1.52 -5.20 -3.48
N SER A 255 0.67 -5.32 -4.50
CA SER A 255 0.40 -6.58 -5.17
C SER A 255 -0.03 -6.35 -6.63
N SER A 256 0.35 -7.28 -7.51
CA SER A 256 -0.07 -7.25 -8.93
C SER A 256 0.19 -5.93 -9.65
N GLY A 257 1.27 -5.21 -9.31
CA GLY A 257 1.62 -3.94 -9.95
C GLY A 257 0.91 -2.71 -9.36
N GLN A 258 0.15 -2.87 -8.26
CA GLN A 258 -0.68 -1.81 -7.68
C GLN A 258 -0.50 -1.73 -6.16
N TRP A 259 -0.55 -0.51 -5.64
CA TRP A 259 -0.61 -0.22 -4.22
C TRP A 259 -2.07 -0.18 -3.76
N SER A 260 -2.36 -0.79 -2.61
CA SER A 260 -3.60 -0.64 -1.86
C SER A 260 -3.30 -0.01 -0.50
N TYR A 261 -4.20 0.88 -0.10
CA TYR A 261 -4.23 1.52 1.21
C TYR A 261 -5.51 1.20 1.97
N ASP A 262 -6.13 0.06 1.65
CA ASP A 262 -7.26 -0.52 2.39
C ASP A 262 -6.92 -0.63 3.88
N ASP A 263 -7.78 -0.05 4.74
CA ASP A 263 -7.61 -0.01 6.20
C ASP A 263 -6.22 0.49 6.64
N ALA A 264 -5.56 1.28 5.79
CA ALA A 264 -4.28 1.89 6.07
C ALA A 264 -4.41 2.82 7.28
N ASP A 265 -3.70 2.50 8.34
CA ASP A 265 -3.62 3.36 9.52
C ASP A 265 -2.20 3.29 10.12
N ARG A 266 -1.94 4.25 11.00
CA ARG A 266 -0.73 4.36 11.79
C ARG A 266 -1.07 4.63 13.25
N GLN A 267 -0.41 3.89 14.14
CA GLN A 267 -0.37 4.22 15.56
C GLN A 267 1.06 4.47 16.01
N THR A 268 1.27 5.49 16.85
CA THR A 268 2.59 5.81 17.41
C THR A 268 2.52 5.86 18.93
N SER A 269 3.49 5.21 19.57
CA SER A 269 3.76 5.29 21.01
C SER A 269 5.10 6.02 21.25
N PHE A 270 5.61 6.11 22.48
CA PHE A 270 6.86 6.84 22.76
C PHE A 270 8.13 6.27 22.09
N PHE A 271 8.16 4.96 21.79
CA PHE A 271 9.38 4.29 21.28
C PHE A 271 9.15 3.36 20.09
N THR A 272 7.89 3.09 19.76
CA THR A 272 7.51 2.17 18.68
C THR A 272 6.30 2.70 17.94
N GLY A 273 6.20 2.37 16.66
CA GLY A 273 5.00 2.57 15.88
C GLY A 273 4.39 1.24 15.45
N GLU A 274 3.18 1.31 14.95
CA GLU A 274 2.47 0.23 14.28
C GLU A 274 1.85 0.79 13.01
N VAL A 275 1.93 0.01 11.93
CA VAL A 275 1.15 0.24 10.72
C VAL A 275 0.15 -0.88 10.53
N THR A 276 -1.04 -0.55 10.04
CA THR A 276 -2.10 -1.51 9.73
C THR A 276 -2.55 -1.38 8.29
N GLY A 277 -3.07 -2.46 7.72
CA GLY A 277 -3.71 -2.45 6.40
C GLY A 277 -4.22 -3.84 6.04
N THR A 278 -4.78 -3.97 4.84
CA THR A 278 -5.38 -5.21 4.37
C THR A 278 -4.64 -5.79 3.15
N ILE A 279 -4.66 -7.12 3.03
CA ILE A 279 -4.16 -7.88 1.89
C ILE A 279 -5.27 -8.79 1.36
N THR A 280 -5.53 -8.71 0.06
CA THR A 280 -6.55 -9.52 -0.63
C THR A 280 -6.00 -10.37 -1.78
N ALA A 281 -4.69 -10.28 -2.06
CA ALA A 281 -4.01 -11.02 -3.12
C ALA A 281 -3.24 -12.25 -2.60
N GLY A 282 -3.02 -13.23 -3.48
CA GLY A 282 -2.24 -14.44 -3.17
C GLY A 282 -0.74 -14.17 -2.92
N THR A 283 -0.19 -13.06 -3.39
CA THR A 283 1.16 -12.60 -3.04
C THR A 283 1.15 -11.08 -2.93
N ALA A 284 1.66 -10.56 -1.82
CA ALA A 284 1.73 -9.13 -1.54
C ALA A 284 2.94 -8.77 -0.68
N PHE A 285 3.38 -7.52 -0.79
CA PHE A 285 4.39 -6.92 0.06
C PHE A 285 3.73 -5.91 0.99
N PHE A 286 3.78 -6.13 2.29
CA PHE A 286 3.22 -5.23 3.30
C PHE A 286 4.30 -4.40 3.97
N THR A 287 4.11 -3.08 4.04
CA THR A 287 5.07 -2.12 4.62
C THR A 287 4.33 -0.89 5.17
N GLY A 288 5.08 0.16 5.51
CA GLY A 288 4.56 1.49 5.77
C GLY A 288 5.18 2.52 4.82
N THR A 289 4.37 3.43 4.28
CA THR A 289 4.79 4.52 3.38
C THR A 289 3.82 5.70 3.47
N ASN A 290 4.10 6.82 2.79
CA ASN A 290 3.14 7.90 2.59
C ASN A 290 1.80 7.30 2.15
N PHE A 291 0.69 7.83 2.65
CA PHE A 291 -0.62 7.43 2.14
C PHE A 291 -0.87 8.09 0.80
N TYR A 292 -1.13 7.28 -0.22
CA TYR A 292 -1.43 7.74 -1.57
C TYR A 292 -2.92 7.57 -1.84
N GLY A 293 -3.72 8.51 -1.35
CA GLY A 293 -5.17 8.44 -1.54
C GLY A 293 -5.55 8.55 -3.02
N GLN A 294 -6.46 7.74 -3.49
CA GLN A 294 -6.90 7.67 -4.87
C GLN A 294 -8.35 8.10 -5.02
N VAL A 295 -8.73 8.58 -6.21
CA VAL A 295 -10.12 8.81 -6.64
C VAL A 295 -10.27 8.47 -8.14
N ASP A 296 -11.46 8.03 -8.53
CA ASP A 296 -11.84 7.75 -9.92
C ASP A 296 -13.02 8.67 -10.36
N PRO A 297 -12.74 9.93 -10.72
CA PRO A 297 -13.80 10.88 -11.04
C PRO A 297 -14.23 10.83 -12.49
N GLN A 298 -15.54 10.98 -12.70
CA GLN A 298 -16.15 11.12 -14.02
C GLN A 298 -16.93 12.43 -14.14
N VAL A 299 -16.72 13.19 -15.22
CA VAL A 299 -17.40 14.46 -15.48
C VAL A 299 -17.52 14.73 -16.99
N TYR A 300 -18.55 15.47 -17.39
CA TYR A 300 -18.66 16.00 -18.76
C TYR A 300 -18.51 17.52 -18.80
N LEU A 301 -17.92 18.01 -19.89
CA LEU A 301 -17.84 19.42 -20.23
C LEU A 301 -18.91 19.75 -21.26
N GLN A 302 -19.78 20.72 -20.98
CA GLN A 302 -20.80 21.14 -21.93
C GLN A 302 -20.20 21.53 -23.29
N GLY A 303 -19.04 22.19 -23.29
CA GLY A 303 -18.39 22.72 -24.50
C GLY A 303 -18.09 21.63 -25.53
N SER A 304 -17.44 20.54 -25.10
CA SER A 304 -17.01 19.43 -25.98
C SER A 304 -18.03 18.29 -26.08
N TYR A 305 -19.10 18.29 -25.29
CA TYR A 305 -20.09 17.20 -25.28
C TYR A 305 -20.76 16.97 -26.65
N ILE A 306 -20.93 15.71 -27.02
CA ILE A 306 -21.57 15.26 -28.26
C ILE A 306 -23.00 14.83 -27.94
N ASN A 307 -23.96 15.48 -28.57
CA ASN A 307 -25.37 15.30 -28.26
C ASN A 307 -25.83 13.84 -28.45
N GLY A 308 -26.35 13.23 -27.39
CA GLY A 308 -26.88 11.86 -27.39
C GLY A 308 -25.83 10.74 -27.42
N ALA A 309 -24.54 11.05 -27.36
CA ALA A 309 -23.47 10.06 -27.43
C ALA A 309 -22.85 9.69 -26.08
N ASN A 310 -23.11 10.45 -25.01
CA ASN A 310 -22.41 10.35 -23.72
C ASN A 310 -20.88 10.37 -23.91
N MET A 311 -20.41 11.22 -24.83
CA MET A 311 -19.01 11.34 -25.23
C MET A 311 -18.67 12.80 -25.48
N MET A 312 -17.39 13.14 -25.38
CA MET A 312 -16.83 14.45 -25.68
C MET A 312 -15.91 14.40 -26.90
N ARG A 313 -15.86 15.51 -27.65
CA ARG A 313 -14.93 15.68 -28.76
C ARG A 313 -13.49 15.84 -28.24
N THR A 314 -12.54 15.37 -29.04
CA THR A 314 -11.10 15.34 -28.75
C THR A 314 -10.29 16.26 -29.65
N ASN A 315 -10.94 17.27 -30.25
CA ASN A 315 -10.36 18.12 -31.29
C ASN A 315 -9.01 18.73 -30.90
N LEU A 316 -8.82 19.12 -29.64
CA LEU A 316 -7.55 19.67 -29.15
C LEU A 316 -6.43 18.64 -29.16
N SER A 317 -6.72 17.40 -28.76
CA SER A 317 -5.77 16.29 -28.81
C SER A 317 -5.46 15.91 -30.26
N ASP A 318 -6.50 15.79 -31.10
CA ASP A 318 -6.37 15.46 -32.53
C ASP A 318 -5.55 16.52 -33.30
N ALA A 319 -5.63 17.79 -32.88
CA ALA A 319 -4.85 18.89 -33.44
C ALA A 319 -3.47 19.08 -32.78
N GLY A 320 -3.10 18.27 -31.79
CA GLY A 320 -1.83 18.39 -31.07
C GLY A 320 -1.67 19.69 -30.27
N LEU A 321 -2.78 20.26 -29.81
CA LEU A 321 -2.81 21.57 -29.12
C LEU A 321 -2.70 21.45 -27.59
N ILE A 322 -3.02 20.29 -27.00
CA ILE A 322 -2.92 20.10 -25.55
C ILE A 322 -1.44 20.10 -25.14
N PRO A 323 -1.00 20.99 -24.23
CA PRO A 323 0.39 21.05 -23.79
C PRO A 323 0.74 19.81 -22.94
N LEU A 324 2.00 19.37 -23.00
CA LEU A 324 2.49 18.31 -22.09
C LEU A 324 2.57 18.76 -20.63
N ALA A 325 2.79 20.06 -20.40
CA ALA A 325 2.74 20.65 -19.07
C ALA A 325 1.30 21.08 -18.74
N SER A 326 0.83 20.74 -17.54
CA SER A 326 -0.46 21.19 -17.04
C SER A 326 -0.54 22.73 -17.04
N PRO A 327 -1.69 23.32 -17.44
CA PRO A 327 -1.89 24.76 -17.38
C PRO A 327 -2.13 25.27 -15.95
N TYR A 328 -2.27 24.39 -14.96
CA TYR A 328 -2.58 24.74 -13.57
C TYR A 328 -1.29 24.93 -12.76
N SER A 329 -0.95 26.18 -12.45
CA SER A 329 0.28 26.53 -11.70
C SER A 329 0.29 26.02 -10.26
N ASP A 330 -0.89 25.85 -9.65
CA ASP A 330 -1.11 25.31 -8.32
C ASP A 330 -1.23 23.77 -8.30
N ALA A 331 -1.24 23.14 -9.47
CA ALA A 331 -1.32 21.69 -9.64
C ALA A 331 -0.32 21.20 -10.71
N PRO A 332 0.97 21.57 -10.64
CA PRO A 332 1.90 21.35 -11.72
C PRO A 332 2.05 19.85 -12.03
N ALA A 333 1.98 19.51 -13.32
CA ALA A 333 2.24 18.17 -13.82
C ALA A 333 2.88 18.26 -15.20
N THR A 334 3.68 17.28 -15.57
CA THR A 334 4.19 17.12 -16.94
C THR A 334 3.93 15.69 -17.36
N ALA A 335 3.12 15.51 -18.40
CA ALA A 335 2.83 14.23 -18.98
C ALA A 335 3.93 13.81 -19.96
N PRO A 336 4.29 12.51 -20.03
CA PRO A 336 5.22 12.01 -21.04
C PRO A 336 4.62 12.06 -22.45
N SER A 337 3.29 11.97 -22.56
CA SER A 337 2.52 12.07 -23.80
C SER A 337 1.07 12.44 -23.49
N ILE A 338 0.35 13.03 -24.46
CA ILE A 338 -1.09 13.22 -24.35
C ILE A 338 -1.80 11.88 -24.63
N PRO A 339 -2.67 11.37 -23.73
CA PRO A 339 -3.41 10.14 -23.97
C PRO A 339 -4.31 10.22 -25.21
N THR A 340 -4.44 9.10 -25.93
CA THR A 340 -5.42 8.99 -27.02
C THR A 340 -6.83 9.10 -26.45
N GLY A 341 -7.66 9.95 -27.02
CA GLY A 341 -9.00 10.21 -26.49
C GLY A 341 -9.06 11.28 -25.39
N ALA A 342 -7.94 11.94 -25.07
CA ALA A 342 -7.95 13.08 -24.16
C ALA A 342 -8.75 14.26 -24.76
N VAL A 343 -9.58 14.86 -23.92
CA VAL A 343 -10.35 16.07 -24.21
C VAL A 343 -9.53 17.29 -23.81
N ASP A 344 -9.07 17.32 -22.56
CA ASP A 344 -8.29 18.43 -22.01
C ASP A 344 -7.64 18.09 -20.65
N TRP A 345 -6.82 19.00 -20.13
CA TRP A 345 -6.39 19.02 -18.74
C TRP A 345 -7.52 19.45 -17.80
N VAL A 346 -7.58 18.82 -16.62
CA VAL A 346 -8.40 19.24 -15.48
C VAL A 346 -7.55 19.28 -14.21
N LYS A 347 -7.94 20.15 -13.27
CA LYS A 347 -7.41 20.17 -11.90
C LYS A 347 -8.44 19.53 -10.98
N VAL A 348 -7.99 18.59 -10.15
CA VAL A 348 -8.79 17.93 -9.13
C VAL A 348 -8.28 18.33 -7.75
N GLU A 349 -9.20 18.70 -6.87
CA GLU A 349 -8.92 19.06 -5.48
C GLU A 349 -9.59 18.07 -4.53
N LEU A 350 -8.84 17.63 -3.53
CA LEU A 350 -9.39 16.98 -2.33
C LEU A 350 -9.56 18.05 -1.26
N ARG A 351 -10.80 18.24 -0.82
CA ARG A 351 -11.20 19.27 0.15
C ARG A 351 -11.61 18.65 1.46
N ASN A 352 -11.32 19.34 2.56
CA ASN A 352 -11.56 18.86 3.91
C ASN A 352 -13.02 18.43 4.10
N ALA A 353 -13.21 17.23 4.67
CA ALA A 353 -14.50 16.59 4.86
C ALA A 353 -15.48 17.35 5.78
N VAL A 354 -14.99 18.29 6.60
CA VAL A 354 -15.79 19.10 7.53
C VAL A 354 -15.89 20.55 7.05
N PHE A 355 -14.78 21.11 6.55
CA PHE A 355 -14.65 22.50 6.11
C PHE A 355 -14.28 22.55 4.61
N PRO A 356 -15.24 22.39 3.68
CA PRO A 356 -14.96 22.21 2.24
C PRO A 356 -14.30 23.41 1.54
N ALA A 357 -14.20 24.57 2.20
CA ALA A 357 -13.41 25.71 1.72
C ALA A 357 -11.89 25.46 1.84
N THR A 358 -11.47 24.52 2.69
CA THR A 358 -10.06 24.14 2.85
C THR A 358 -9.69 23.07 1.83
N VAL A 359 -8.76 23.41 0.94
CA VAL A 359 -8.14 22.47 0.00
C VAL A 359 -6.97 21.78 0.69
N GLU A 360 -6.96 20.46 0.70
CA GLU A 360 -5.94 19.64 1.39
C GLU A 360 -4.98 18.96 0.41
N SER A 361 -5.43 18.69 -0.83
CA SER A 361 -4.57 18.15 -1.88
C SER A 361 -5.06 18.59 -3.25
N VAL A 362 -4.13 18.71 -4.21
CA VAL A 362 -4.41 19.15 -5.57
C VAL A 362 -3.59 18.32 -6.55
N ARG A 363 -4.19 17.89 -7.66
CA ARG A 363 -3.50 17.19 -8.74
C ARG A 363 -4.13 17.50 -10.10
N SER A 364 -3.30 17.59 -11.13
CA SER A 364 -3.78 17.66 -12.52
C SER A 364 -3.98 16.26 -13.10
N GLY A 365 -4.99 16.09 -13.94
CA GLY A 365 -5.28 14.89 -14.71
C GLY A 365 -5.78 15.21 -16.10
N PHE A 366 -5.89 14.19 -16.95
CA PHE A 366 -6.51 14.32 -18.26
C PHE A 366 -7.95 13.87 -18.20
N LEU A 367 -8.85 14.73 -18.67
CA LEU A 367 -10.23 14.35 -18.95
C LEU A 367 -10.27 13.59 -20.27
N MET A 368 -10.89 12.41 -20.26
CA MET A 368 -11.04 11.53 -21.42
C MET A 368 -12.40 11.72 -22.08
N SER A 369 -12.55 11.24 -23.33
CA SER A 369 -13.78 11.42 -24.12
C SER A 369 -15.03 10.81 -23.48
N ASP A 370 -14.87 9.77 -22.67
CA ASP A 370 -15.96 9.13 -21.91
C ASP A 370 -16.23 9.79 -20.55
N GLY A 371 -15.53 10.89 -20.25
CA GLY A 371 -15.66 11.65 -19.02
C GLY A 371 -14.78 11.16 -17.86
N SER A 372 -14.10 10.03 -17.99
CA SER A 372 -13.14 9.58 -16.96
C SER A 372 -11.96 10.55 -16.85
N ILE A 373 -11.35 10.63 -15.67
CA ILE A 373 -10.14 11.44 -15.46
C ILE A 373 -8.99 10.53 -15.07
N VAL A 374 -7.96 10.51 -15.91
CA VAL A 374 -6.76 9.69 -15.71
C VAL A 374 -5.58 10.53 -15.27
N ALA A 375 -4.61 9.88 -14.61
CA ALA A 375 -3.41 10.56 -14.17
C ALA A 375 -2.47 10.92 -15.35
N PRO A 376 -1.58 11.91 -15.18
CA PRO A 376 -0.63 12.33 -16.23
C PRO A 376 0.29 11.23 -16.73
N ASP A 377 0.56 10.21 -15.91
CA ASP A 377 1.40 9.06 -16.26
C ASP A 377 0.64 7.94 -17.00
N GLY A 378 -0.66 8.13 -17.25
CA GLY A 378 -1.53 7.17 -17.91
C GLY A 378 -2.13 6.11 -16.98
N SER A 379 -1.88 6.19 -15.66
CA SER A 379 -2.61 5.35 -14.70
C SER A 379 -4.09 5.74 -14.63
N SER A 380 -4.95 4.75 -14.40
CA SER A 380 -6.41 4.91 -14.48
C SER A 380 -6.98 5.87 -13.44
N PHE A 381 -6.31 6.02 -12.28
CA PHE A 381 -6.82 6.79 -11.15
C PHE A 381 -5.88 7.92 -10.76
N LEU A 382 -6.44 9.03 -10.29
CA LEU A 382 -5.65 10.08 -9.68
C LEU A 382 -5.27 9.68 -8.27
N SER A 383 -3.97 9.65 -8.00
CA SER A 383 -3.42 9.41 -6.66
C SER A 383 -2.95 10.72 -6.02
N PHE A 384 -2.97 10.85 -4.71
CA PHE A 384 -2.61 12.09 -4.01
C PHE A 384 -1.71 11.68 -2.84
N LYS A 385 -0.45 12.09 -2.90
CA LYS A 385 0.49 11.87 -1.80
C LYS A 385 0.01 12.63 -0.57
N ASP A 386 0.02 11.96 0.57
CA ASP A 386 -0.43 12.47 1.87
C ASP A 386 -1.87 12.99 1.85
N ALA A 387 -2.72 12.37 1.03
CA ALA A 387 -4.13 12.73 0.92
C ALA A 387 -4.86 12.63 2.26
N PRO A 388 -5.90 13.45 2.48
CA PRO A 388 -6.86 13.17 3.54
C PRO A 388 -7.56 11.82 3.29
N LYS A 389 -7.80 11.06 4.36
CA LYS A 389 -8.50 9.75 4.29
C LYS A 389 -9.94 9.88 3.79
N SER A 390 -10.54 11.05 3.94
CA SER A 390 -11.84 11.37 3.40
C SER A 390 -11.92 12.84 2.96
N ALA A 391 -12.56 13.09 1.81
CA ALA A 391 -12.62 14.41 1.22
C ALA A 391 -13.86 14.62 0.35
N PHE A 392 -14.24 15.90 0.18
CA PHE A 392 -15.01 16.29 -1.00
C PHE A 392 -14.08 16.36 -2.20
N VAL A 393 -14.57 15.98 -3.37
CA VAL A 393 -13.81 16.01 -4.62
C VAL A 393 -14.33 17.16 -5.47
N ALA A 394 -13.44 18.07 -5.87
CA ALA A 394 -13.77 19.18 -6.76
C ALA A 394 -13.00 19.08 -8.08
N ILE A 395 -13.64 19.46 -9.18
CA ILE A 395 -13.04 19.47 -10.51
C ILE A 395 -13.11 20.88 -11.08
N TYR A 396 -11.96 21.34 -11.55
CA TYR A 396 -11.76 22.61 -12.21
C TYR A 396 -11.31 22.36 -13.65
N HIS A 397 -11.90 23.11 -14.56
CA HIS A 397 -11.51 23.17 -15.96
C HIS A 397 -11.22 24.63 -16.32
N ARG A 398 -10.36 24.88 -17.30
CA ARG A 398 -9.84 26.23 -17.61
C ARG A 398 -10.91 27.27 -18.02
N ASN A 399 -12.04 26.81 -18.56
CA ASN A 399 -13.09 27.68 -19.11
C ASN A 399 -14.53 27.18 -18.85
N HIS A 400 -14.67 26.27 -17.88
CA HIS A 400 -15.97 25.81 -17.40
C HIS A 400 -16.08 26.07 -15.90
N LEU A 401 -17.30 26.33 -15.42
CA LEU A 401 -17.53 26.57 -13.99
C LEU A 401 -17.19 25.30 -13.19
N PRO A 402 -16.36 25.42 -12.14
CA PRO A 402 -15.96 24.28 -11.32
C PRO A 402 -17.14 23.69 -10.56
N ILE A 403 -17.07 22.40 -10.30
CA ILE A 403 -18.09 21.67 -9.53
C ILE A 403 -17.41 20.80 -8.47
N ARG A 404 -18.15 20.46 -7.41
CA ARG A 404 -17.69 19.52 -6.38
C ARG A 404 -18.77 18.56 -5.96
N THR A 405 -18.36 17.46 -5.35
CA THR A 405 -19.28 16.49 -4.75
C THR A 405 -20.12 17.12 -3.63
N SER A 406 -21.37 16.67 -3.52
CA SER A 406 -22.27 16.98 -2.39
C SER A 406 -21.99 16.13 -1.16
N ALA A 407 -21.30 14.99 -1.34
CA ALA A 407 -20.92 14.06 -0.29
C ALA A 407 -19.39 13.88 -0.22
N VAL A 408 -18.93 13.41 0.95
CA VAL A 408 -17.54 13.04 1.23
C VAL A 408 -17.28 11.61 0.76
N PHE A 409 -16.09 11.36 0.21
CA PHE A 409 -15.62 10.06 -0.23
C PHE A 409 -14.38 9.62 0.56
N THR A 410 -14.21 8.33 0.81
CA THR A 410 -12.95 7.77 1.36
C THR A 410 -11.95 7.55 0.24
N THR A 411 -10.69 7.94 0.44
CA THR A 411 -9.68 7.98 -0.63
C THR A 411 -8.76 6.75 -0.63
N ASP A 412 -9.07 5.73 0.15
CA ASP A 412 -8.24 4.52 0.30
C ASP A 412 -8.33 3.54 -0.89
N ASN A 413 -9.40 3.61 -1.69
CA ASN A 413 -9.74 2.61 -2.71
C ASN A 413 -10.21 3.16 -4.07
N ALA A 414 -9.71 4.33 -4.47
CA ALA A 414 -10.10 4.96 -5.72
C ALA A 414 -11.62 4.96 -5.95
N PRO A 415 -12.43 5.51 -5.02
CA PRO A 415 -13.88 5.46 -5.15
C PRO A 415 -14.31 6.10 -6.47
N PHE A 416 -15.32 5.50 -7.09
CA PHE A 416 -15.95 6.09 -8.26
C PHE A 416 -16.74 7.35 -7.87
N VAL A 417 -16.36 8.48 -8.44
CA VAL A 417 -16.95 9.79 -8.18
C VAL A 417 -17.70 10.27 -9.42
N ASP A 418 -18.99 9.94 -9.47
CA ASP A 418 -19.87 10.31 -10.58
C ASP A 418 -20.38 11.75 -10.44
N LEU A 419 -19.81 12.68 -11.19
CA LEU A 419 -20.32 14.06 -11.35
C LEU A 419 -21.07 14.26 -12.66
N THR A 420 -21.34 13.18 -13.41
CA THR A 420 -22.26 13.16 -14.55
C THR A 420 -23.71 13.07 -14.09
N ASN A 421 -23.96 12.64 -12.85
CA ASN A 421 -25.25 12.78 -12.17
C ASN A 421 -25.31 14.08 -11.36
N GLY A 422 -26.14 15.02 -11.78
CA GLY A 422 -26.31 16.31 -11.11
C GLY A 422 -26.74 16.23 -9.63
N ALA A 423 -27.34 15.12 -9.19
CA ALA A 423 -27.69 14.89 -7.78
C ALA A 423 -26.45 14.72 -6.87
N ASN A 424 -25.32 14.30 -7.44
CA ASN A 424 -24.06 14.13 -6.71
C ASN A 424 -23.26 15.44 -6.60
N VAL A 425 -23.73 16.52 -7.23
CA VAL A 425 -23.04 17.82 -7.25
C VAL A 425 -23.59 18.73 -6.17
N TYR A 426 -22.70 19.37 -5.42
CA TYR A 426 -23.06 20.35 -4.40
C TYR A 426 -23.78 21.56 -5.02
N SER A 427 -24.84 22.01 -4.37
CA SER A 427 -25.57 23.22 -4.72
C SER A 427 -25.44 24.25 -3.62
N ASN A 428 -24.68 25.32 -3.86
CA ASN A 428 -24.62 26.46 -2.95
C ASN A 428 -26.02 27.10 -2.80
N PRO A 429 -26.61 27.13 -1.59
CA PRO A 429 -27.95 27.67 -1.38
C PRO A 429 -28.04 29.19 -1.60
N SER A 430 -26.90 29.90 -1.62
CA SER A 430 -26.85 31.34 -1.93
C SER A 430 -26.97 31.63 -3.42
N VAL A 431 -26.67 30.65 -4.28
CA VAL A 431 -26.81 30.77 -5.73
C VAL A 431 -28.21 30.29 -6.14
N THR A 432 -29.09 31.25 -6.43
CA THR A 432 -30.50 30.98 -6.76
C THR A 432 -30.82 31.14 -8.25
N GLY A 433 -29.87 31.67 -9.04
CA GLY A 433 -30.07 32.00 -10.47
C GLY A 433 -29.84 30.83 -11.44
N ASN A 434 -29.17 29.76 -11.01
CA ASN A 434 -28.86 28.61 -11.85
C ASN A 434 -28.72 27.32 -11.04
N ALA A 435 -28.71 26.20 -11.76
CA ALA A 435 -28.34 24.89 -11.22
C ALA A 435 -26.80 24.75 -11.17
N PRO A 436 -26.26 23.88 -10.29
CA PRO A 436 -24.81 23.66 -10.18
C PRO A 436 -24.19 23.05 -11.44
N THR A 437 -25.00 22.38 -12.26
CA THR A 437 -24.57 21.75 -13.51
C THR A 437 -25.50 22.12 -14.67
N LYS A 438 -24.99 21.98 -15.89
CA LYS A 438 -25.77 22.04 -17.12
C LYS A 438 -26.41 20.68 -17.38
N ALA A 439 -27.72 20.65 -17.60
CA ALA A 439 -28.39 19.48 -18.16
C ALA A 439 -27.97 19.27 -19.62
N LEU A 440 -27.45 18.09 -19.93
CA LEU A 440 -27.03 17.68 -21.27
C LEU A 440 -28.03 16.67 -21.85
N SER A 441 -27.95 16.44 -23.16
CA SER A 441 -28.74 15.39 -23.80
C SER A 441 -28.27 14.00 -23.34
N GLY A 442 -29.17 13.02 -23.34
CA GLY A 442 -28.88 11.69 -22.81
C GLY A 442 -29.14 11.54 -21.31
N GLY A 443 -29.62 12.59 -20.62
CA GLY A 443 -30.01 12.53 -19.21
C GLY A 443 -28.84 12.70 -18.23
N VAL A 444 -27.67 13.10 -18.72
CA VAL A 444 -26.49 13.39 -17.91
C VAL A 444 -26.35 14.90 -17.65
N ALA A 445 -25.53 15.24 -16.67
CA ALA A 445 -25.13 16.58 -16.31
C ALA A 445 -23.66 16.83 -16.70
N GLY A 446 -23.31 18.10 -16.90
CA GLY A 446 -21.93 18.52 -17.11
C GLY A 446 -21.64 19.89 -16.54
N MET A 447 -20.36 20.27 -16.56
CA MET A 447 -19.90 21.59 -16.15
C MET A 447 -20.42 22.64 -17.15
N TRP A 448 -20.84 23.80 -16.63
CA TRP A 448 -21.27 24.92 -17.47
C TRP A 448 -20.09 25.49 -18.24
N SER A 449 -20.19 25.54 -19.57
CA SER A 449 -19.16 26.17 -20.42
C SER A 449 -19.29 27.70 -20.40
N GLY A 450 -18.19 28.42 -20.62
CA GLY A 450 -18.23 29.82 -20.99
C GLY A 450 -17.56 30.79 -20.04
N ASP A 451 -16.87 30.31 -19.00
CA ASP A 451 -16.07 31.13 -18.09
C ASP A 451 -14.72 31.44 -18.74
N ALA A 452 -14.75 32.22 -19.83
CA ALA A 452 -13.59 32.49 -20.68
C ALA A 452 -12.48 33.24 -19.93
N ASN A 453 -12.84 33.98 -18.88
CA ASN A 453 -11.95 34.81 -18.10
C ASN A 453 -11.60 34.25 -16.71
N GLY A 454 -12.13 33.07 -16.35
CA GLY A 454 -11.86 32.41 -15.07
C GLY A 454 -12.41 33.17 -13.86
N SER A 455 -13.49 33.92 -14.02
CA SER A 455 -14.11 34.71 -12.95
C SER A 455 -15.02 33.90 -12.04
N GLY A 456 -15.29 32.62 -12.38
CA GLY A 456 -16.29 31.80 -11.71
C GLY A 456 -17.73 32.19 -12.07
N ASN A 457 -17.92 33.01 -13.11
CA ASN A 457 -19.21 33.45 -13.60
C ASN A 457 -19.25 33.41 -15.14
N VAL A 458 -20.34 32.89 -15.70
CA VAL A 458 -20.63 33.00 -17.14
C VAL A 458 -21.60 34.15 -17.37
N SER A 459 -21.14 35.18 -18.07
CA SER A 459 -21.89 36.40 -18.34
C SER A 459 -21.61 36.96 -19.74
N TYR A 460 -22.65 37.45 -20.41
CA TYR A 460 -22.52 38.00 -21.76
C TYR A 460 -22.49 39.54 -21.78
N ASN A 461 -23.09 40.20 -20.78
CA ASN A 461 -23.10 41.66 -20.64
C ASN A 461 -22.65 42.08 -19.24
N GLY A 462 -22.42 43.38 -19.05
CA GLY A 462 -21.88 43.93 -17.80
C GLY A 462 -20.35 44.02 -17.81
N GLY A 463 -19.78 44.59 -16.74
CA GLY A 463 -18.33 44.61 -16.56
C GLY A 463 -17.80 43.20 -16.34
N GLY A 464 -16.65 42.86 -16.95
CA GLY A 464 -16.02 41.55 -16.79
C GLY A 464 -16.74 40.40 -17.51
N ASN A 465 -17.50 40.67 -18.58
CA ASN A 465 -18.18 39.62 -19.34
C ASN A 465 -17.21 38.77 -20.20
N ASP A 466 -17.58 37.52 -20.44
CA ASP A 466 -16.75 36.53 -21.12
C ASP A 466 -16.58 36.82 -22.61
N ARG A 467 -17.61 37.39 -23.25
CA ARG A 467 -17.52 37.74 -24.68
C ARG A 467 -16.44 38.78 -24.96
N THR A 468 -16.12 39.65 -24.01
CA THR A 468 -15.07 40.66 -24.18
C THR A 468 -13.69 40.00 -24.19
N SER A 469 -13.46 38.97 -23.36
CA SER A 469 -12.22 38.18 -23.41
C SER A 469 -12.06 37.45 -24.73
N ILE A 470 -13.13 36.83 -25.23
CA ILE A 470 -13.14 36.19 -26.56
C ILE A 470 -12.81 37.22 -27.66
N LEU A 471 -13.41 38.41 -27.61
CA LEU A 471 -13.12 39.48 -28.58
C LEU A 471 -11.67 39.97 -28.50
N LEU A 472 -11.12 40.09 -27.29
CA LEU A 472 -9.73 40.49 -27.09
C LEU A 472 -8.76 39.45 -27.68
N ARG A 473 -9.02 38.15 -27.49
CA ARG A 473 -8.24 37.05 -28.09
C ARG A 473 -8.22 37.12 -29.61
N VAL A 474 -9.39 37.30 -30.23
CA VAL A 474 -9.54 37.38 -31.70
C VAL A 474 -9.00 38.71 -32.27
N GLY A 475 -9.03 39.77 -31.46
CA GLY A 475 -8.62 41.12 -31.81
C GLY A 475 -9.82 42.01 -32.16
N PHE A 476 -9.91 43.16 -31.48
CA PHE A 476 -11.00 44.13 -31.64
C PHE A 476 -11.18 44.62 -33.09
N ALA A 477 -10.07 44.93 -33.77
CA ALA A 477 -10.08 45.39 -35.16
C ALA A 477 -10.31 44.25 -36.17
N THR A 478 -10.25 42.99 -35.71
CA THR A 478 -10.23 41.78 -36.52
C THR A 478 -11.27 40.77 -36.05
N SER A 479 -12.42 41.24 -35.56
CA SER A 479 -13.46 40.41 -34.93
C SER A 479 -14.06 39.28 -35.79
N ASN A 480 -13.71 39.19 -37.07
CA ASN A 480 -14.08 38.10 -37.99
C ASN A 480 -12.94 37.10 -38.23
N ASN A 481 -11.77 37.30 -37.61
CA ASN A 481 -10.67 36.35 -37.68
C ASN A 481 -10.96 35.11 -36.82
N THR A 482 -10.26 34.03 -37.16
CA THR A 482 -10.15 32.84 -36.32
C THR A 482 -8.76 32.82 -35.71
N THR A 483 -8.69 32.55 -34.41
CA THR A 483 -7.41 32.40 -33.68
C THR A 483 -7.27 30.96 -33.23
N SER A 484 -6.41 30.19 -33.89
CA SER A 484 -6.21 28.77 -33.56
C SER A 484 -5.17 28.60 -32.46
N GLY A 485 -5.43 27.70 -31.51
CA GLY A 485 -4.51 27.38 -30.42
C GLY A 485 -5.20 26.92 -29.15
N TYR A 486 -4.40 26.66 -28.12
CA TYR A 486 -4.87 26.25 -26.81
C TYR A 486 -5.16 27.48 -25.94
N PHE A 487 -6.42 27.94 -25.94
CA PHE A 487 -6.83 29.18 -25.27
C PHE A 487 -8.02 28.97 -24.34
N ASN A 488 -8.09 29.74 -23.26
CA ASN A 488 -9.24 29.71 -22.35
C ASN A 488 -10.52 30.16 -23.08
N GLU A 489 -10.37 31.06 -24.05
CA GLU A 489 -11.48 31.61 -24.82
C GLU A 489 -12.08 30.65 -25.87
N ASP A 490 -11.44 29.51 -26.14
CA ASP A 490 -12.00 28.40 -26.93
C ASP A 490 -12.96 27.58 -26.06
N ILE A 491 -14.22 28.03 -25.98
CA ILE A 491 -15.25 27.50 -25.09
C ILE A 491 -15.78 26.15 -25.57
N ASN A 492 -15.80 25.93 -26.88
CA ASN A 492 -16.31 24.70 -27.49
C ASN A 492 -15.23 23.60 -27.64
N LEU A 493 -13.97 23.94 -27.32
CA LEU A 493 -12.79 23.07 -27.33
C LEU A 493 -12.50 22.47 -28.71
N ASP A 494 -12.69 23.25 -29.78
CA ASP A 494 -12.43 22.84 -31.16
C ASP A 494 -11.06 23.28 -31.71
N GLY A 495 -10.27 23.99 -30.90
CA GLY A 495 -8.95 24.52 -31.25
C GLY A 495 -8.99 25.88 -31.93
N ASN A 496 -10.16 26.50 -32.12
CA ASN A 496 -10.33 27.77 -32.80
C ASN A 496 -11.18 28.75 -31.98
N THR A 497 -10.57 29.82 -31.48
CA THR A 497 -11.32 30.93 -30.90
C THR A 497 -11.95 31.79 -31.99
N ILE A 498 -13.27 31.91 -31.99
CA ILE A 498 -14.06 32.64 -32.99
C ILE A 498 -15.05 33.60 -32.30
N TYR A 499 -15.05 34.86 -32.71
CA TYR A 499 -15.99 35.86 -32.18
C TYR A 499 -17.25 36.02 -33.05
N ASN A 500 -17.11 36.15 -34.37
CA ASN A 500 -18.25 36.26 -35.31
C ASN A 500 -18.25 35.06 -36.27
N GLY A 501 -19.45 34.54 -36.59
CA GLY A 501 -19.63 33.45 -37.54
C GLY A 501 -20.25 32.19 -36.91
N GLY A 502 -20.37 31.14 -37.71
CA GLY A 502 -20.80 29.83 -37.21
C GLY A 502 -19.77 29.26 -36.24
N GLY A 503 -20.23 28.61 -35.17
CA GLY A 503 -19.34 28.01 -34.17
C GLY A 503 -18.68 28.99 -33.20
N SER A 504 -18.99 30.29 -33.24
CA SER A 504 -18.35 31.28 -32.38
C SER A 504 -18.51 31.01 -30.89
N ASP A 505 -17.43 31.13 -30.11
CA ASP A 505 -17.40 30.90 -28.66
C ASP A 505 -18.32 31.84 -27.89
N ARG A 506 -18.52 33.07 -28.38
CA ARG A 506 -19.46 34.00 -27.77
C ARG A 506 -20.90 33.45 -27.80
N THR A 507 -21.24 32.64 -28.81
CA THR A 507 -22.57 32.02 -28.90
C THR A 507 -22.71 30.90 -27.87
N SER A 508 -21.63 30.21 -27.50
CA SER A 508 -21.62 29.25 -26.39
C SER A 508 -21.94 29.93 -25.05
N VAL A 509 -21.37 31.11 -24.80
CA VAL A 509 -21.73 31.96 -23.64
C VAL A 509 -23.20 32.37 -23.71
N LEU A 510 -23.64 32.87 -24.87
CA LEU A 510 -25.01 33.36 -25.09
C LEU A 510 -26.07 32.26 -24.88
N LEU A 511 -25.77 31.02 -25.29
CA LEU A 511 -26.63 29.85 -25.11
C LEU A 511 -26.91 29.57 -23.62
N ASN A 512 -25.97 29.90 -22.74
CA ASN A 512 -26.11 29.66 -21.30
C ASN A 512 -26.86 30.78 -20.58
N VAL A 513 -26.69 32.03 -21.00
CA VAL A 513 -27.34 33.18 -20.36
C VAL A 513 -28.67 33.59 -21.00
N GLY A 514 -29.00 33.06 -22.18
CA GLY A 514 -30.26 33.28 -22.90
C GLY A 514 -30.17 34.36 -23.98
N PHE A 515 -30.85 34.14 -25.12
CA PHE A 515 -30.73 34.96 -26.33
C PHE A 515 -31.51 36.28 -26.31
N ALA A 516 -32.70 36.32 -25.70
CA ALA A 516 -33.62 37.45 -25.83
C ALA A 516 -33.14 38.68 -25.02
N THR A 517 -32.68 38.44 -23.79
CA THR A 517 -32.16 39.49 -22.89
C THR A 517 -30.99 38.90 -22.09
N PRO A 518 -29.75 38.92 -22.63
CA PRO A 518 -28.59 38.25 -22.04
C PRO A 518 -28.03 39.01 -20.84
N THR A 519 -28.85 39.16 -19.79
CA THR A 519 -28.52 39.78 -18.51
C THR A 519 -28.36 38.76 -17.39
N LYS A 520 -28.65 37.48 -17.66
CA LYS A 520 -28.42 36.40 -16.70
C LYS A 520 -26.92 36.20 -16.49
N VAL A 521 -26.55 35.89 -15.25
CA VAL A 521 -25.23 35.40 -14.88
C VAL A 521 -25.39 33.98 -14.36
N ILE A 522 -24.58 33.06 -14.85
CA ILE A 522 -24.47 31.70 -14.29
C ILE A 522 -23.28 31.71 -13.35
N GLN A 523 -23.49 31.36 -12.09
CA GLN A 523 -22.45 31.40 -11.06
C GLN A 523 -22.01 29.99 -10.71
N SER A 524 -20.72 29.82 -10.39
CA SER A 524 -20.24 28.59 -9.79
C SER A 524 -20.91 28.33 -8.43
N HIS A 525 -21.12 27.06 -8.10
CA HIS A 525 -21.66 26.64 -6.82
C HIS A 525 -20.57 26.15 -5.85
N ILE A 526 -19.29 26.20 -6.22
CA ILE A 526 -18.20 25.87 -5.27
C ILE A 526 -18.04 27.01 -4.25
N ASP A 527 -17.76 26.66 -2.99
CA ASP A 527 -17.59 27.61 -1.88
C ASP A 527 -16.18 28.21 -1.81
#